data_AF-A0A1A8X6Y4-F1
#
_entry.id   AF-A0A1A8X6Y4-F1
#
_cell.length_a   1.000
_cell.length_b   1.000
_cell.length_c   1.000
_cell.angle_alpha   90.00
_cell.angle_beta   90.00
_cell.angle_gamma   90.00
#
_symmetry.space_group_name_H-M   'P 1'
#
loop_
_entity.id
_entity.type
_entity.pdbx_description
1 polymer ?
#
loop_
_entity_poly.entity_id
_entity_poly.type
_entity_poly.pdbx_seq_one_letter_code
_entity_poly.pdbx_strand_id
1 'polypeptide(L)'
;MVINELRNYADKKPLITNVRNLAEMSPLRLNRKRKFDPSLTIDEIQRLLDVLYVEAVSLNDLVASLLIFLTRIQHPNEFKVLIRDKVSQRLALEIPNYPELRKINMEKRLKEQIEEIVKIHPICKEQILYMHAFFKLEIDVSVELLDFAARQKTEEERNNILNDLRSMRLLLTARMMRNNIEVSDKFVTDAVLRARRRVIDVLEYHFDLQSHAQNN
;
A
#
# COMPACT_ATOMS: atom_id res chain seq x y z
N MET A 1 -69.77 -8.59 -35.47
CA MET A 1 -68.49 -9.29 -35.74
C MET A 1 -67.55 -8.36 -36.48
N VAL A 2 -66.51 -7.92 -35.76
CA VAL A 2 -65.09 -7.87 -36.17
C VAL A 2 -64.71 -7.23 -37.51
N ILE A 3 -64.75 -5.89 -37.64
CA ILE A 3 -63.86 -5.15 -38.60
C ILE A 3 -63.25 -3.85 -38.02
N ASN A 4 -63.79 -3.23 -36.96
CA ASN A 4 -63.35 -1.88 -36.56
C ASN A 4 -62.21 -1.77 -35.54
N GLU A 5 -61.68 -2.88 -35.00
CA GLU A 5 -60.58 -2.82 -34.01
C GLU A 5 -59.16 -2.86 -34.61
N LEU A 6 -59.03 -3.09 -35.92
CA LEU A 6 -57.71 -3.14 -36.58
C LEU A 6 -57.22 -1.80 -37.14
N ARG A 7 -58.03 -0.73 -37.08
CA ARG A 7 -57.66 0.59 -37.66
C ARG A 7 -56.84 1.50 -36.75
N ASN A 8 -56.66 1.16 -35.47
CA ASN A 8 -55.92 2.02 -34.51
C ASN A 8 -54.45 1.65 -34.29
N TYR A 9 -53.88 0.75 -35.10
CA TYR A 9 -52.44 0.44 -35.05
C TYR A 9 -51.59 1.19 -36.07
N ALA A 10 -52.19 1.97 -36.97
CA ALA A 10 -51.46 2.69 -38.02
C ALA A 10 -50.89 4.07 -37.58
N ASP A 11 -51.35 4.62 -36.44
CA ASP A 11 -50.94 5.96 -35.96
C ASP A 11 -49.93 5.95 -34.80
N LYS A 12 -49.32 4.81 -34.50
CA LYS A 12 -48.19 4.80 -33.57
C LYS A 12 -46.95 5.24 -34.32
N LYS A 13 -46.58 6.50 -34.09
CA LYS A 13 -45.26 7.11 -34.38
C LYS A 13 -44.18 6.01 -34.41
N PRO A 14 -43.31 5.97 -35.45
CA PRO A 14 -42.22 5.02 -35.45
C PRO A 14 -41.48 5.18 -34.12
N LEU A 15 -41.32 4.07 -33.39
CA LEU A 15 -40.37 4.03 -32.29
C LEU A 15 -39.04 4.44 -32.90
N ILE A 16 -38.64 5.69 -32.64
CA ILE A 16 -37.29 6.14 -32.90
C ILE A 16 -36.45 5.25 -32.00
N THR A 17 -35.95 4.16 -32.56
CA THR A 17 -34.79 3.47 -32.03
C THR A 17 -33.72 4.54 -32.06
N ASN A 18 -33.52 5.20 -30.92
CA ASN A 18 -32.26 5.86 -30.63
C ASN A 18 -31.23 4.74 -30.72
N VAL A 19 -30.71 4.54 -31.92
CA VAL A 19 -29.46 3.84 -32.15
C VAL A 19 -28.46 4.73 -31.43
N ARG A 20 -28.33 4.54 -30.12
CA ARG A 20 -27.17 5.00 -29.40
C ARG A 20 -26.02 4.30 -30.11
N ASN A 21 -25.25 5.07 -30.87
CA ASN A 21 -23.88 4.68 -31.14
C ASN A 21 -23.28 4.35 -29.78
N LEU A 22 -22.97 3.08 -29.53
CA LEU A 22 -22.32 2.65 -28.27
C LEU A 22 -20.95 3.34 -28.08
N ALA A 23 -20.48 4.05 -29.12
CA ALA A 23 -19.29 4.90 -29.14
C ALA A 23 -19.56 6.40 -28.86
N GLU A 24 -20.82 6.84 -28.71
CA GLU A 24 -21.10 8.23 -28.33
C GLU A 24 -20.99 8.41 -26.81
N MET A 25 -19.78 8.79 -26.42
CA MET A 25 -19.40 9.19 -25.07
C MET A 25 -20.24 10.37 -24.61
N SER A 26 -20.94 10.23 -23.48
CA SER A 26 -21.73 11.32 -22.90
C SER A 26 -20.83 12.48 -22.47
N PRO A 27 -21.07 13.72 -22.91
CA PRO A 27 -20.34 14.87 -22.40
C PRO A 27 -20.87 15.17 -20.99
N LEU A 28 -19.99 15.24 -19.98
CA LEU A 28 -20.24 15.67 -18.58
C LEU A 28 -20.27 14.58 -17.48
N ARG A 29 -19.46 13.51 -17.57
CA ARG A 29 -19.08 12.77 -16.35
C ARG A 29 -17.63 13.07 -16.00
N LEU A 30 -17.45 14.07 -15.13
CA LEU A 30 -16.25 14.15 -14.29
C LEU A 30 -16.02 12.76 -13.68
N ASN A 31 -14.83 12.20 -13.90
CA ASN A 31 -14.42 10.88 -13.45
C ASN A 31 -14.54 10.78 -11.92
N ARG A 32 -15.71 10.36 -11.44
CA ARG A 32 -15.94 10.09 -10.02
C ARG A 32 -15.40 8.70 -9.72
N LYS A 33 -14.62 8.57 -8.64
CA LYS A 33 -14.26 7.27 -8.05
C LYS A 33 -15.53 6.40 -7.92
N ARG A 34 -15.37 5.08 -8.05
CA ARG A 34 -16.49 4.11 -7.99
C ARG A 34 -17.32 4.39 -6.74
N LYS A 35 -18.58 4.80 -6.93
CA LYS A 35 -19.45 5.30 -5.83
C LYS A 35 -19.86 4.23 -4.82
N PHE A 36 -19.77 2.95 -5.17
CA PHE A 36 -20.39 1.86 -4.40
C PHE A 36 -19.44 0.69 -4.10
N ASP A 37 -18.27 0.64 -4.75
CA ASP A 37 -17.30 -0.45 -4.59
C ASP A 37 -15.90 0.15 -4.42
N PRO A 38 -15.34 0.15 -3.20
CA PRO A 38 -13.99 0.62 -2.90
C PRO A 38 -12.91 -0.41 -3.24
N SER A 39 -13.26 -1.60 -3.79
CA SER A 39 -12.26 -2.60 -4.15
C SER A 39 -11.37 -2.11 -5.30
N LEU A 40 -10.07 -2.31 -5.13
CA LEU A 40 -9.07 -1.88 -6.10
C LEU A 40 -8.93 -2.92 -7.22
N THR A 41 -8.69 -2.43 -8.43
CA THR A 41 -8.26 -3.29 -9.55
C THR A 41 -6.87 -3.86 -9.28
N ILE A 42 -6.50 -4.92 -9.99
CA ILE A 42 -5.18 -5.54 -9.88
C ILE A 42 -4.06 -4.51 -10.16
N ASP A 43 -4.24 -3.66 -11.16
CA ASP A 43 -3.27 -2.62 -11.51
C ASP A 43 -3.14 -1.55 -10.41
N GLU A 44 -4.26 -1.16 -9.79
CA GLU A 44 -4.25 -0.23 -8.65
C GLU A 44 -3.55 -0.87 -7.44
N ILE A 45 -3.81 -2.15 -7.16
CA ILE A 45 -3.12 -2.90 -6.09
C ILE A 45 -1.62 -2.95 -6.36
N GLN A 46 -1.21 -3.29 -7.59
CA GLN A 46 0.20 -3.38 -7.95
C GLN A 46 0.93 -2.06 -7.72
N ARG A 47 0.35 -0.93 -8.13
CA ARG A 47 0.93 0.40 -7.87
C ARG A 47 1.12 0.69 -6.38
N LEU A 48 0.23 0.20 -5.53
CA LEU A 48 0.36 0.35 -4.08
C LEU A 48 1.38 -0.61 -3.47
N LEU A 49 1.51 -1.81 -4.05
CA LEU A 49 2.58 -2.76 -3.69
C LEU A 49 3.96 -2.19 -4.05
N ASP A 50 4.08 -1.43 -5.14
CA ASP A 50 5.33 -0.77 -5.52
C ASP A 50 5.81 0.22 -4.42
N VAL A 51 4.89 0.86 -3.69
CA VAL A 51 5.23 1.71 -2.54
C VAL A 51 5.88 0.89 -1.42
N LEU A 52 5.31 -0.27 -1.10
CA LEU A 52 5.87 -1.19 -0.10
C LEU A 52 7.22 -1.78 -0.56
N TYR A 53 7.35 -2.04 -1.86
CA TYR A 53 8.61 -2.47 -2.47
C TYR A 53 9.70 -1.42 -2.29
N VAL A 54 9.41 -0.14 -2.58
CA VAL A 54 10.35 0.97 -2.35
C VAL A 54 10.79 1.05 -0.89
N GLU A 55 9.86 0.89 0.06
CA GLU A 55 10.19 0.89 1.50
C GLU A 55 11.10 -0.30 1.86
N ALA A 56 10.82 -1.50 1.33
CA ALA A 56 11.65 -2.69 1.54
C ALA A 56 13.08 -2.54 0.98
N VAL A 57 13.20 -1.98 -0.23
CA VAL A 57 14.50 -1.72 -0.86
C VAL A 57 15.27 -0.65 -0.10
N SER A 58 14.59 0.41 0.34
CA SER A 58 15.19 1.47 1.17
C SER A 58 15.74 0.91 2.49
N LEU A 59 15.00 0.01 3.15
CA LEU A 59 15.47 -0.70 4.33
C LEU A 59 16.74 -1.52 4.04
N ASN A 60 16.79 -2.26 2.92
CA ASN A 60 17.97 -3.02 2.52
C ASN A 60 19.20 -2.11 2.32
N ASP A 61 19.02 -0.97 1.65
CA ASP A 61 20.11 -0.01 1.42
C ASP A 61 20.63 0.61 2.72
N LEU A 62 19.74 0.89 3.67
CA LEU A 62 20.09 1.42 4.98
C LEU A 62 20.86 0.40 5.82
N VAL A 63 20.42 -0.85 5.82
CA VAL A 63 21.13 -1.95 6.50
C VAL A 63 22.50 -2.19 5.87
N ALA A 64 22.61 -2.17 4.54
CA ALA A 64 23.90 -2.28 3.86
C ALA A 64 24.85 -1.14 4.27
N SER A 65 24.33 0.09 4.36
CA SER A 65 25.11 1.24 4.82
C SER A 65 25.55 1.08 6.29
N LEU A 66 24.67 0.58 7.16
CA LEU A 66 24.98 0.29 8.56
C LEU A 66 26.11 -0.73 8.72
N LEU A 67 26.08 -1.80 7.92
CA LEU A 67 27.15 -2.80 7.90
C LEU A 67 28.49 -2.19 7.47
N ILE A 68 28.49 -1.29 6.49
CA ILE A 68 29.71 -0.58 6.07
C ILE A 68 30.23 0.31 7.21
N PHE A 69 29.36 1.03 7.93
CA PHE A 69 29.78 1.87 9.06
C PHE A 69 30.42 1.06 10.18
N LEU A 70 29.87 -0.12 10.51
CA LEU A 70 30.50 -1.03 11.47
C LEU A 70 31.93 -1.39 11.07
N THR A 71 32.18 -1.68 9.79
CA THR A 71 33.52 -2.04 9.32
C THR A 71 34.51 -0.88 9.37
N ARG A 72 34.03 0.37 9.33
CA ARG A 72 34.86 1.58 9.25
C ARG A 72 35.07 2.29 10.58
N ILE A 73 34.49 1.80 11.69
CA ILE A 73 34.53 2.46 13.02
C ILE A 73 34.07 3.93 12.94
N GLN A 74 33.18 4.24 11.99
CA GLN A 74 32.60 5.57 11.86
C GLN A 74 31.26 5.57 12.56
N HIS A 75 31.11 6.44 13.57
CA HIS A 75 29.83 6.62 14.21
C HIS A 75 28.86 7.30 13.23
N PRO A 76 27.67 6.73 13.04
CA PRO A 76 26.69 7.23 12.10
C PRO A 76 25.92 8.41 12.71
N ASN A 77 26.59 9.56 12.83
CA ASN A 77 25.97 10.78 13.34
C ASN A 77 24.93 11.39 12.37
N GLU A 78 24.79 10.85 11.15
CA GLU A 78 23.94 11.40 10.09
C GLU A 78 22.91 10.40 9.52
N PHE A 79 22.42 9.43 10.32
CA PHE A 79 21.39 8.50 9.83
C PHE A 79 20.15 9.18 9.26
N LYS A 80 19.73 10.32 9.81
CA LYS A 80 18.56 11.05 9.32
C LYS A 80 18.74 11.50 7.87
N VAL A 81 19.92 12.03 7.54
CA VAL A 81 20.24 12.48 6.18
C VAL A 81 20.31 11.28 5.24
N LEU A 82 20.99 10.21 5.69
CA LEU A 82 21.09 8.97 4.93
C LEU A 82 19.71 8.36 4.61
N ILE A 83 18.79 8.29 5.59
CA ILE A 83 17.42 7.77 5.38
C ILE A 83 16.70 8.59 4.34
N ARG A 84 16.69 9.93 4.50
CA ARG A 84 16.03 10.84 3.56
C ARG A 84 16.58 10.66 2.14
N ASP A 85 17.90 10.59 2.00
CA ASP A 85 18.55 10.50 0.69
C ASP A 85 18.27 9.16 0.02
N LYS A 86 18.32 8.05 0.76
CA LYS A 86 17.99 6.71 0.24
C LYS A 86 16.52 6.60 -0.18
N VAL A 87 15.61 7.08 0.65
CA VAL A 87 14.17 7.10 0.33
C VAL A 87 13.90 7.97 -0.89
N SER A 88 14.46 9.18 -0.94
CA SER A 88 14.29 10.10 -2.07
C SER A 88 14.81 9.49 -3.38
N GLN A 89 15.99 8.86 -3.35
CA GLN A 89 16.57 8.19 -4.53
C GLN A 89 15.68 7.06 -5.04
N ARG A 90 15.15 6.20 -4.15
CA ARG A 90 14.29 5.08 -4.56
C ARG A 90 12.93 5.54 -5.06
N LEU A 91 12.30 6.51 -4.39
CA LEU A 91 11.04 7.08 -4.85
C LEU A 91 11.16 7.76 -6.22
N ALA A 92 12.25 8.49 -6.46
CA ALA A 92 12.47 9.16 -7.74
C ALA A 92 12.59 8.17 -8.92
N LEU A 93 13.06 6.95 -8.67
CA LEU A 93 13.21 5.91 -9.69
C LEU A 93 11.90 5.13 -9.93
N GLU A 94 11.22 4.74 -8.86
CA GLU A 94 10.10 3.79 -8.95
C GLU A 94 8.72 4.48 -8.99
N ILE A 95 8.55 5.59 -8.26
CA ILE A 95 7.25 6.27 -8.08
C ILE A 95 7.44 7.78 -8.19
N PRO A 96 7.69 8.29 -9.41
CA PRO A 96 7.89 9.72 -9.61
C PRO A 96 6.64 10.49 -9.15
N ASN A 97 6.86 11.61 -8.47
CA ASN A 97 5.82 12.46 -7.86
C ASN A 97 5.09 11.85 -6.65
N TYR A 98 5.72 10.90 -5.93
CA TYR A 98 5.19 10.47 -4.65
C TYR A 98 5.04 11.65 -3.66
N PRO A 99 3.90 11.81 -2.94
CA PRO A 99 3.66 12.99 -2.13
C PRO A 99 4.64 13.14 -0.97
N GLU A 100 5.13 14.37 -0.74
CA GLU A 100 6.15 14.63 0.30
C GLU A 100 5.68 14.23 1.71
N LEU A 101 4.39 14.42 2.03
CA LEU A 101 3.83 13.98 3.31
C LEU A 101 3.98 12.46 3.52
N ARG A 102 3.72 11.68 2.47
CA ARG A 102 3.80 10.21 2.51
C ARG A 102 5.25 9.74 2.56
N LYS A 103 6.13 10.44 1.86
CA LYS A 103 7.58 10.25 1.96
C LYS A 103 8.09 10.46 3.39
N ILE A 104 7.67 11.53 4.06
CA ILE A 104 8.01 11.79 5.48
C ILE A 104 7.52 10.64 6.38
N ASN A 105 6.32 10.08 6.12
CA ASN A 105 5.81 8.94 6.87
C ASN A 105 6.67 7.68 6.65
N MET A 106 7.11 7.41 5.43
CA MET A 106 8.04 6.31 5.11
C MET A 106 9.39 6.50 5.81
N GLU A 107 9.97 7.69 5.72
CA GLU A 107 11.23 8.03 6.40
C GLU A 107 11.12 7.84 7.92
N LYS A 108 10.00 8.24 8.51
CA LYS A 108 9.75 8.07 9.95
C LYS A 108 9.72 6.59 10.33
N ARG A 109 9.01 5.73 9.58
CA ARG A 109 8.96 4.29 9.85
C ARG A 109 10.34 3.64 9.73
N LEU A 110 11.07 3.94 8.66
CA LEU A 110 12.44 3.44 8.46
C LEU A 110 13.37 3.91 9.57
N LYS A 111 13.24 5.17 10.00
CA LYS A 111 14.00 5.71 11.12
C LYS A 111 13.70 4.97 12.43
N GLU A 112 12.45 4.70 12.75
CA GLU A 112 12.06 3.91 13.93
C GLU A 112 12.74 2.53 13.90
N GLN A 113 12.75 1.85 12.75
CA GLN A 113 13.41 0.55 12.57
C GLN A 113 14.94 0.63 12.70
N ILE A 114 15.59 1.60 12.06
CA ILE A 114 17.06 1.76 12.16
C ILE A 114 17.48 2.13 13.58
N GLU A 115 16.73 2.99 14.27
CA GLU A 115 16.98 3.31 15.68
C GLU A 115 16.85 2.08 16.58
N GLU A 116 15.93 1.15 16.27
CA GLU A 116 15.82 -0.14 16.97
C GLU A 116 17.06 -1.02 16.78
N ILE A 117 17.64 -1.05 15.58
CA ILE A 117 18.90 -1.79 15.33
C ILE A 117 20.05 -1.16 16.12
N VAL A 118 20.19 0.17 16.06
CA VAL A 118 21.32 0.90 16.64
C VAL A 118 21.29 0.90 18.18
N LYS A 119 20.12 0.71 18.79
CA LYS A 119 19.98 0.57 20.25
C LYS A 119 20.62 -0.72 20.80
N ILE A 120 20.85 -1.73 19.96
CA ILE A 120 21.51 -2.97 20.38
C ILE A 120 23.00 -2.68 20.56
N HIS A 121 23.50 -2.71 21.79
CA HIS A 121 24.90 -2.43 22.09
C HIS A 121 25.55 -3.56 22.89
N PRO A 122 26.77 -4.02 22.54
CA PRO A 122 27.52 -3.66 21.33
C PRO A 122 26.84 -4.19 20.07
N ILE A 123 26.79 -3.36 19.03
CA ILE A 123 26.16 -3.71 17.76
C ILE A 123 27.12 -4.60 16.94
N CYS A 124 26.67 -5.80 16.56
CA CYS A 124 27.41 -6.68 15.65
C CYS A 124 26.66 -6.96 14.35
N LYS A 125 27.37 -7.51 13.36
CA LYS A 125 26.82 -7.83 12.03
C LYS A 125 25.64 -8.80 12.13
N GLU A 126 25.77 -9.82 12.95
CA GLU A 126 24.75 -10.87 13.12
C GLU A 126 23.46 -10.28 13.68
N GLN A 127 23.56 -9.40 14.68
CA GLN A 127 22.41 -8.71 15.27
C GLN A 127 21.72 -7.76 14.27
N ILE A 128 22.48 -7.05 13.45
CA ILE A 128 21.91 -6.21 12.38
C ILE A 128 21.11 -7.08 11.40
N LEU A 129 21.71 -8.17 10.92
CA LEU A 129 21.06 -9.06 9.97
C LEU A 129 19.83 -9.75 10.57
N TYR A 130 19.88 -10.08 11.86
CA TYR A 130 18.76 -10.64 12.60
C TYR A 130 17.58 -9.67 12.67
N MET A 131 17.82 -8.42 13.09
CA MET A 131 16.78 -7.39 13.13
C MET A 131 16.28 -7.03 11.73
N HIS A 132 17.16 -7.02 10.73
CA HIS A 132 16.77 -6.82 9.34
C HIS A 132 15.81 -7.90 8.85
N ALA A 133 16.07 -9.17 9.19
CA ALA A 133 15.17 -10.27 8.86
C ALA A 133 13.79 -10.09 9.53
N PHE A 134 13.76 -9.65 10.79
CA PHE A 134 12.51 -9.31 11.47
C PHE A 134 11.73 -8.17 10.77
N PHE A 135 12.39 -7.07 10.42
CA PHE A 135 11.75 -5.95 9.74
C PHE A 135 11.28 -6.29 8.31
N LYS A 136 11.95 -7.22 7.63
CA LYS A 136 11.44 -7.78 6.37
C LYS A 136 10.10 -8.47 6.58
N LEU A 137 9.98 -9.32 7.59
CA LEU A 137 8.71 -9.98 7.91
C LEU A 137 7.60 -8.96 8.24
N GLU A 138 7.93 -7.87 8.93
CA GLU A 138 6.99 -6.77 9.19
C GLU A 138 6.45 -6.14 7.89
N ILE A 139 7.32 -5.91 6.90
CA ILE A 139 6.91 -5.39 5.59
C ILE A 139 6.10 -6.43 4.82
N ASP A 140 6.50 -7.69 4.84
CA ASP A 140 5.78 -8.76 4.15
C ASP A 140 4.36 -8.97 4.73
N VAL A 141 4.17 -8.74 6.04
CA VAL A 141 2.84 -8.71 6.67
C VAL A 141 2.02 -7.52 6.18
N SER A 142 2.68 -6.38 5.94
CA SER A 142 2.03 -5.19 5.39
C SER A 142 1.57 -5.40 3.95
N VAL A 143 2.34 -6.16 3.15
CA VAL A 143 1.97 -6.58 1.79
C VAL A 143 0.70 -7.43 1.80
N GLU A 144 0.66 -8.47 2.64
CA GLU A 144 -0.50 -9.35 2.74
C GLU A 144 -1.74 -8.59 3.26
N LEU A 145 -1.55 -7.74 4.27
CA LEU A 145 -2.61 -6.89 4.81
C LEU A 145 -3.16 -5.91 3.77
N LEU A 146 -2.29 -5.28 2.97
CA LEU A 146 -2.69 -4.36 1.91
C LEU A 146 -3.49 -5.08 0.82
N ASP A 147 -3.03 -6.24 0.35
CA ASP A 147 -3.72 -7.03 -0.67
C ASP A 147 -5.13 -7.44 -0.21
N PHE A 148 -5.26 -7.93 1.03
CA PHE A 148 -6.57 -8.27 1.58
C PHE A 148 -7.47 -7.06 1.76
N ALA A 149 -6.97 -5.97 2.34
CA ALA A 149 -7.76 -4.76 2.57
C ALA A 149 -8.20 -4.09 1.26
N ALA A 150 -7.34 -4.08 0.24
CA ALA A 150 -7.61 -3.47 -1.06
C ALA A 150 -8.68 -4.21 -1.88
N ARG A 151 -8.90 -5.50 -1.62
CA ARG A 151 -9.90 -6.33 -2.34
C ARG A 151 -11.30 -6.26 -1.75
N GLN A 152 -11.49 -5.59 -0.61
CA GLN A 152 -12.79 -5.55 0.06
C GLN A 152 -13.78 -4.64 -0.69
N LYS A 153 -15.04 -5.09 -0.77
CA LYS A 153 -16.11 -4.38 -1.48
C LYS A 153 -16.85 -3.37 -0.62
N THR A 154 -16.54 -3.33 0.68
CA THR A 154 -17.11 -2.35 1.59
C THR A 154 -16.03 -1.73 2.47
N GLU A 155 -16.24 -0.49 2.87
CA GLU A 155 -15.33 0.20 3.80
C GLU A 155 -15.35 -0.45 5.19
N GLU A 156 -16.48 -1.02 5.58
CA GLU A 156 -16.64 -1.72 6.85
C GLU A 156 -15.78 -2.99 6.90
N GLU A 157 -15.85 -3.85 5.87
CA GLU A 157 -14.98 -5.04 5.76
C GLU A 157 -13.50 -4.65 5.74
N ARG A 158 -13.14 -3.62 4.96
CA ARG A 158 -11.78 -3.09 4.91
C ARG A 158 -11.31 -2.65 6.30
N ASN A 159 -12.13 -1.88 7.01
CA ASN A 159 -11.81 -1.39 8.35
C ASN A 159 -11.72 -2.54 9.37
N ASN A 160 -12.56 -3.56 9.26
CA ASN A 160 -12.48 -4.76 10.10
C ASN A 160 -11.13 -5.46 9.92
N ILE A 161 -10.68 -5.65 8.68
CA ILE A 161 -9.35 -6.21 8.38
C ILE A 161 -8.23 -5.34 8.94
N LEU A 162 -8.29 -4.02 8.70
CA LEU A 162 -7.25 -3.08 9.18
C LEU A 162 -7.23 -2.93 10.71
N ASN A 163 -8.29 -3.31 11.41
CA ASN A 163 -8.36 -3.23 12.88
C ASN A 163 -8.17 -4.58 13.57
N ASP A 164 -8.08 -5.69 12.82
CA ASP A 164 -7.81 -7.01 13.38
C ASP A 164 -6.32 -7.21 13.71
N LEU A 165 -5.88 -6.51 14.75
CA LEU A 165 -4.50 -6.59 15.26
C LEU A 165 -4.14 -8.00 15.72
N ARG A 166 -5.13 -8.80 16.15
CA ARG A 166 -4.91 -10.17 16.62
C ARG A 166 -4.50 -11.07 15.46
N SER A 167 -5.19 -10.99 14.32
CA SER A 167 -4.84 -11.78 13.13
C SER A 167 -3.51 -11.33 12.54
N MET A 168 -3.24 -10.01 12.49
CA MET A 168 -1.93 -9.50 12.05
C MET A 168 -0.79 -10.03 12.92
N ARG A 169 -0.99 -10.02 14.24
CA ARG A 169 -0.03 -10.56 15.20
C ARG A 169 0.19 -12.05 15.01
N LEU A 170 -0.90 -12.83 14.85
CA LEU A 170 -0.81 -14.27 14.61
C LEU A 170 -0.01 -14.58 13.34
N LEU A 171 -0.27 -13.83 12.26
CA LEU A 171 0.45 -13.96 11.00
C LEU A 171 1.95 -13.65 11.16
N LEU A 172 2.28 -12.54 11.83
CA LEU A 172 3.67 -12.15 12.09
C LEU A 172 4.38 -13.22 12.95
N THR A 173 3.75 -13.67 14.03
CA THR A 173 4.31 -14.72 14.91
C THR A 173 4.52 -16.04 14.17
N ALA A 174 3.57 -16.46 13.32
CA ALA A 174 3.71 -17.67 12.52
C ALA A 174 4.90 -17.58 11.53
N ARG A 175 5.11 -16.40 10.92
CA ARG A 175 6.25 -16.15 10.03
C ARG A 175 7.57 -16.09 10.79
N MET A 176 7.59 -15.48 11.96
CA MET A 176 8.75 -15.45 12.86
C MET A 176 9.18 -16.87 13.25
N MET A 177 8.24 -17.71 13.69
CA MET A 177 8.51 -19.11 14.03
C MET A 177 9.11 -19.90 12.84
N ARG A 178 8.58 -19.71 11.63
CA ARG A 178 9.11 -20.36 10.42
C ARG A 178 10.53 -19.92 10.06
N ASN A 179 10.92 -18.71 10.44
CA ASN A 179 12.24 -18.14 10.17
C ASN A 179 13.19 -18.20 11.38
N ASN A 180 12.79 -18.89 12.46
CA ASN A 180 13.54 -18.96 13.73
C ASN A 180 13.90 -17.58 14.30
N ILE A 181 12.96 -16.63 14.23
CA ILE A 181 13.09 -15.28 14.79
C ILE A 181 12.30 -15.21 16.10
N GLU A 182 13.00 -14.92 17.18
CA GLU A 182 12.46 -14.63 18.50
C GLU A 182 12.77 -13.18 18.90
N VAL A 183 11.73 -12.37 19.10
CA VAL A 183 11.86 -11.00 19.62
C VAL A 183 10.88 -10.79 20.77
N SER A 184 11.09 -9.76 21.57
CA SER A 184 10.20 -9.48 22.69
C SER A 184 8.78 -9.13 22.22
N ASP A 185 7.81 -9.38 23.09
CA ASP A 185 6.40 -9.08 22.86
C ASP A 185 6.15 -7.62 22.42
N LYS A 186 6.94 -6.71 22.98
CA LYS A 186 6.91 -5.29 22.64
C LYS A 186 7.27 -5.07 21.17
N PHE A 187 8.34 -5.69 20.67
CA PHE A 187 8.73 -5.58 19.25
C PHE A 187 7.63 -6.11 18.32
N VAL A 188 7.00 -7.23 18.67
CA VAL A 188 5.88 -7.77 17.89
C VAL A 188 4.71 -6.78 17.85
N THR A 189 4.36 -6.18 18.98
CA THR A 189 3.28 -5.20 19.07
C THR A 189 3.58 -3.94 18.26
N ASP A 190 4.79 -3.40 18.40
CA ASP A 190 5.23 -2.22 17.65
C ASP A 190 5.24 -2.49 16.14
N ALA A 191 5.71 -3.67 15.71
CA ALA A 191 5.71 -4.10 14.31
C ALA A 191 4.29 -4.23 13.73
N VAL A 192 3.35 -4.81 14.47
CA VAL A 192 1.93 -4.91 14.04
C VAL A 192 1.31 -3.52 13.87
N LEU A 193 1.56 -2.61 14.80
CA LEU A 193 1.05 -1.23 14.72
C LEU A 193 1.69 -0.45 13.55
N ARG A 194 2.99 -0.64 13.31
CA ARG A 194 3.67 -0.06 12.13
C ARG A 194 3.13 -0.62 10.83
N ALA A 195 2.92 -1.94 10.72
CA ALA A 195 2.34 -2.58 9.54
C ALA A 195 0.95 -2.01 9.23
N ARG A 196 0.07 -1.93 10.23
CA ARG A 196 -1.25 -1.29 10.08
C ARG A 196 -1.14 0.16 9.61
N ARG A 197 -0.28 0.96 10.25
CA ARG A 197 -0.08 2.38 9.89
C ARG A 197 0.44 2.53 8.47
N ARG A 198 1.37 1.66 8.05
CA ARG A 198 1.92 1.60 6.70
C ARG A 198 0.82 1.34 5.68
N VAL A 199 -0.03 0.33 5.91
CA VAL A 199 -1.13 0.02 4.99
C VAL A 199 -2.15 1.14 4.90
N ILE A 200 -2.52 1.77 6.02
CA ILE A 200 -3.42 2.93 6.02
C ILE A 200 -2.82 4.08 5.19
N ASP A 201 -1.56 4.42 5.43
CA ASP A 201 -0.84 5.49 4.71
C ASP A 201 -0.80 5.26 3.19
N VAL A 202 -0.61 4.00 2.77
CA VAL A 202 -0.60 3.59 1.36
C VAL A 202 -2.02 3.61 0.74
N LEU A 203 -3.03 3.13 1.46
CA LEU A 203 -4.42 3.17 0.98
C LEU A 203 -4.92 4.61 0.86
N GLU A 204 -4.60 5.48 1.82
CA GLU A 204 -4.94 6.90 1.72
C GLU A 204 -4.25 7.58 0.54
N TYR A 205 -2.99 7.23 0.23
CA TYR A 205 -2.34 7.69 -0.99
C TYR A 205 -3.18 7.36 -2.24
N HIS A 206 -3.75 6.15 -2.34
CA HIS A 206 -4.70 5.82 -3.41
C HIS A 206 -5.96 6.69 -3.38
N PHE A 207 -6.51 6.96 -2.20
CA PHE A 207 -7.70 7.80 -2.05
C PHE A 207 -7.44 9.28 -2.37
N ASP A 208 -6.19 9.72 -2.30
CA ASP A 208 -5.76 11.07 -2.70
C ASP A 208 -5.50 11.19 -4.22
N LEU A 209 -5.23 10.07 -4.92
CA LEU A 209 -5.04 10.08 -6.38
C LEU A 209 -6.33 10.48 -7.13
N GLN A 210 -6.20 11.33 -8.15
CA GLN A 210 -7.28 11.59 -9.09
C GLN A 210 -7.61 10.32 -9.87
N SER A 211 -8.89 10.05 -10.13
CA SER A 211 -9.28 8.83 -10.84
C SER A 211 -8.79 8.89 -12.31
N HIS A 212 -7.94 7.95 -12.69
CA HIS A 212 -7.43 7.81 -14.06
C HIS A 212 -8.38 7.02 -14.96
N ALA A 213 -9.70 7.07 -14.74
CA ALA A 213 -10.67 6.52 -15.69
C ALA A 213 -10.68 7.40 -16.96
N GLN A 214 -9.60 7.38 -17.74
CA GLN A 214 -9.49 8.15 -18.95
C GLN A 214 -10.35 7.52 -20.05
N ASN A 215 -11.29 8.33 -20.49
CA ASN A 215 -11.73 8.51 -21.87
C ASN A 215 -10.82 7.81 -22.89
N ASN A 216 -11.33 6.76 -23.52
CA ASN A 216 -11.10 6.45 -24.93
C ASN A 216 -12.47 6.36 -25.59
#